data_AF-A0A376THC7-F1
#
_entry.id   AF-A0A376THC7-F1
#
_cell.length_a   1.000
_cell.length_b   1.000
_cell.length_c   1.000
_cell.angle_alpha   90.00
_cell.angle_beta   90.00
_cell.angle_gamma   90.00
#
_symmetry.space_group_name_H-M   'P 1'
#
loop_
_entity.id
_entity.type
_entity.pdbx_description
1 polymer ?
#
loop_
_entity_poly.entity_id
_entity_poly.type
_entity_poly.pdbx_seq_one_letter_code
_entity_poly.pdbx_strand_id
1 'polypeptide(L)' 'MEVGPLARTLIAYHKGDAATVESVDRMMSALNLPLSGIQSTLGRILCRAHEAQWAAGKLQYFFDKLMTT' A
#
# COMPACT_ATOMS: atom_id res chain seq x y z
N MET A 1 15.95 9.66 8.10
CA MET A 1 15.30 8.49 7.47
C MET A 1 13.83 8.81 7.27
N GLU A 2 13.29 8.61 6.07
CA GLU A 2 11.85 8.75 5.84
C GLU A 2 11.08 7.58 6.49
N VAL A 3 9.90 7.86 7.04
CA VAL A 3 9.02 6.89 7.69
C VAL A 3 7.59 7.01 7.18
N GLY A 4 6.72 6.08 7.58
CA GLY A 4 5.29 6.12 7.27
C GLY A 4 4.89 5.23 6.10
N PRO A 5 3.73 5.50 5.46
CA PRO A 5 3.14 4.61 4.47
C PRO A 5 4.08 4.32 3.30
N LEU A 6 4.70 5.35 2.72
CA LEU A 6 5.63 5.17 1.60
C LEU A 6 6.82 4.27 1.97
N ALA A 7 7.42 4.49 3.14
CA ALA A 7 8.55 3.68 3.60
C ALA A 7 8.17 2.21 3.78
N ARG A 8 6.99 1.93 4.38
CA ARG A 8 6.49 0.56 4.55
C ARG A 8 6.22 -0.11 3.20
N THR A 9 5.54 0.59 2.29
CA THR A 9 5.25 0.09 0.94
C THR A 9 6.54 -0.23 0.18
N LEU A 10 7.53 0.67 0.20
CA LEU A 10 8.81 0.44 -0.49
C LEU A 10 9.56 -0.76 0.09
N ILE A 11 9.63 -0.90 1.42
CA ILE A 11 10.30 -2.05 2.05
C ILE A 11 9.60 -3.36 1.66
N ALA A 12 8.27 -3.41 1.73
CA ALA A 12 7.50 -4.60 1.35
C ALA A 12 7.62 -4.92 -0.15
N TYR A 13 7.63 -3.90 -1.02
CA TYR A 13 7.85 -4.05 -2.45
C TYR A 13 9.22 -4.68 -2.76
N HIS A 14 10.30 -4.16 -2.17
CA HIS A 14 11.65 -4.71 -2.37
C HIS A 14 11.85 -6.09 -1.72
N LYS A 15 11.04 -6.45 -0.71
CA LYS A 15 10.98 -7.81 -0.17
C LYS A 15 10.29 -8.80 -1.10
N GLY A 16 9.63 -8.34 -2.17
CA GLY A 16 8.87 -9.19 -3.08
C GLY A 16 7.55 -9.67 -2.51
N ASP A 17 6.94 -8.93 -1.58
CA ASP A 17 5.58 -9.23 -1.12
C ASP A 17 4.60 -9.09 -2.30
N ALA A 18 4.05 -10.22 -2.76
CA ALA A 18 3.26 -10.29 -3.99
C ALA A 18 2.06 -9.32 -3.99
N ALA A 19 1.35 -9.23 -2.85
CA ALA A 19 0.21 -8.32 -2.71
C ALA A 19 0.62 -6.85 -2.80
N THR A 20 1.76 -6.48 -2.20
CA THR A 20 2.30 -5.13 -2.29
C THR A 20 2.78 -4.80 -3.70
N VAL A 21 3.48 -5.73 -4.37
CA VAL A 21 3.95 -5.53 -5.76
C VAL A 21 2.78 -5.29 -6.70
N GLU A 22 1.77 -6.17 -6.68
CA GLU A 22 0.57 -6.03 -7.50
C GLU A 22 -0.15 -4.69 -7.24
N SER A 23 -0.28 -4.31 -5.97
CA SER A 23 -0.92 -3.04 -5.59
C SER A 23 -0.16 -1.83 -6.13
N VAL A 24 1.17 -1.81 -5.97
CA VAL A 24 2.02 -0.72 -6.46
C VAL A 24 1.96 -0.62 -7.97
N ASP A 25 2.06 -1.74 -8.67
CA ASP A 25 1.99 -1.78 -10.13
C ASP A 25 0.61 -1.30 -10.62
N ARG A 26 -0.46 -1.71 -9.96
CA ARG A 26 -1.82 -1.24 -10.26
C ARG A 26 -1.97 0.26 -10.03
N MET A 27 -1.44 0.78 -8.92
CA MET A 27 -1.46 2.21 -8.60
C MET A 27 -0.72 3.04 -9.66
N MET A 28 0.46 2.59 -10.07
CA MET A 28 1.26 3.27 -11.09
C MET A 28 0.61 3.18 -12.47
N SER A 29 0.07 2.01 -12.84
CA SER A 29 -0.66 1.81 -14.09
C SER A 29 -1.92 2.67 -14.17
N ALA A 30 -2.67 2.83 -13.08
CA ALA A 30 -3.87 3.67 -13.05
C ALA A 30 -3.57 5.15 -13.31
N LEU A 31 -2.37 5.61 -12.97
CA LEU A 31 -1.90 6.97 -13.18
C LEU A 31 -1.03 7.12 -14.44
N ASN A 32 -0.79 6.01 -15.17
CA ASN A 32 0.14 5.93 -16.30
C ASN A 32 1.54 6.50 -15.96
N LEU A 33 2.02 6.19 -14.76
CA LEU A 33 3.33 6.63 -14.27
C LEU A 33 4.32 5.45 -14.20
N PRO A 34 5.62 5.69 -14.43
CA PRO A 34 6.63 4.69 -14.11
C PRO A 34 6.79 4.55 -12.58
N LEU A 35 7.33 3.40 -12.13
CA LEU A 35 7.60 3.14 -10.71
C LEU A 35 8.46 4.22 -10.05
N SER A 36 9.37 4.87 -10.80
CA SER A 36 10.17 5.99 -10.30
C SER A 36 9.31 7.17 -9.79
N GLY A 37 8.06 7.30 -10.23
CA GLY A 37 7.10 8.30 -9.75
C GLY A 37 6.64 8.10 -8.30
N ILE A 38 6.88 6.94 -7.70
CA ILE A 38 6.45 6.64 -6.32
C ILE A 38 7.21 7.45 -5.27
N GLN A 39 8.47 7.81 -5.53
CA GLN A 39 9.30 8.63 -4.63
C GLN A 39 9.04 10.13 -4.85
N SER A 40 7.77 10.52 -4.76
CA SER A 40 7.33 11.90 -4.94
C SER A 40 6.31 12.30 -3.88
N THR A 41 5.98 13.60 -3.81
CA THR A 41 4.89 14.08 -2.96
C THR A 41 3.57 13.39 -3.30
N LEU A 42 3.29 13.18 -4.59
CA LEU A 42 2.11 12.43 -5.05
C LEU A 42 2.16 10.98 -4.57
N GLY A 43 3.30 10.29 -4.72
CA GLY A 43 3.46 8.91 -4.29
C GLY A 43 3.26 8.71 -2.79
N ARG A 44 3.72 9.66 -1.95
CA ARG A 44 3.42 9.65 -0.50
C ARG A 44 1.93 9.75 -0.20
N ILE A 45 1.19 10.57 -0.96
CA ILE A 45 -0.27 10.70 -0.80
C ILE A 45 -0.96 9.42 -1.25
N LEU A 46 -0.54 8.87 -2.38
CA LEU A 46 -1.09 7.63 -2.93
C LEU A 46 -0.89 6.44 -2.00
N CYS A 47 0.33 6.23 -1.49
CA CYS A 47 0.61 5.16 -0.53
C CYS A 47 -0.23 5.29 0.76
N ARG A 48 -0.48 6.52 1.23
CA ARG A 48 -1.36 6.76 2.38
C ARG A 48 -2.81 6.36 2.08
N ALA A 49 -3.35 6.77 0.93
CA ALA A 49 -4.71 6.42 0.54
C ALA A 49 -4.87 4.89 0.39
N HIS A 50 -3.87 4.23 -0.21
CA HIS A 50 -3.87 2.79 -0.36
C HIS A 50 -3.79 2.06 0.99
N GLU A 51 -2.91 2.51 1.89
CA GLU A 51 -2.80 1.91 3.22
C GLU A 51 -4.09 2.11 4.04
N ALA A 52 -4.79 3.24 3.88
CA ALA A 52 -6.09 3.46 4.51
C ALA A 52 -7.15 2.46 4.01
N GLN A 53 -7.19 2.18 2.70
CA GLN A 53 -8.07 1.16 2.14
C GLN A 53 -7.72 -0.24 2.67
N TRP A 54 -6.43 -0.57 2.72
CA TRP A 54 -5.97 -1.84 3.28
C TRP A 54 -6.34 -1.99 4.76
N ALA A 55 -6.16 -0.92 5.55
CA ALA A 55 -6.48 -0.90 6.97
C ALA A 55 -7.98 -1.08 7.21
N ALA A 56 -8.84 -0.46 6.38
CA ALA A 56 -10.29 -0.66 6.44
C ALA A 56 -10.68 -2.12 6.14
N GLY A 57 -10.05 -2.76 5.16
CA GLY A 57 -10.26 -4.18 4.89
C GLY A 57 -9.78 -5.08 6.05
N LYS A 58 -8.64 -4.75 6.67
CA LYS A 58 -8.13 -5.47 7.84
C LYS A 58 -9.00 -5.30 9.07
N LEU A 59 -9.60 -4.13 9.26
CA LEU A 59 -10.57 -3.90 10.32
C LEU A 59 -11.72 -4.91 10.24
N GLN A 60 -12.33 -5.06 9.06
CA GLN A 60 -13.41 -6.04 8.86
C GLN A 60 -12.93 -7.47 9.13
N TYR A 61 -11.77 -7.85 8.57
CA TYR A 61 -11.19 -9.17 8.78
C TYR A 61 -11.02 -9.54 10.27
N PHE A 62 -10.49 -8.60 11.07
CA PHE A 62 -10.32 -8.84 12.51
C PHE A 62 -11.64 -8.84 13.26
N PHE A 63 -12.61 -8.03 12.85
CA PHE A 63 -13.96 -8.07 13.39
C PHE A 63 -14.64 -9.42 13.12
N ASP A 64 -14.58 -9.94 11.90
CA ASP A 64 -15.16 -11.24 11.54
C ASP A 64 -14.52 -12.36 12.33
N LYS A 65 -13.19 -12.30 12.49
CA LYS A 65 -12.44 -13.28 13.29
C LYS A 65 -12.86 -13.27 14.76
N LEU A 66 -13.17 -12.11 15.32
CA LEU A 66 -13.69 -11.98 16.68
C LEU A 66 -15.11 -12.60 16.79
N MET A 67 -15.99 -12.29 15.85
CA MET A 67 -17.38 -12.74 15.86
C MET A 67 -17.57 -14.24 15.57
N THR A 68 -16.58 -14.88 14.96
CA THR A 68 -16.59 -16.33 14.66
C THR A 68 -16.02 -17.17 15.82
N THR A 69 -15.80 -16.56 17.00
CA THR A 69 -15.43 -17.27 18.25
C THR A 69 -16.67 -17.82 18.93
#